data_AF-A0A3P3R4S0-F1
#
_entry.id   AF-A0A3P3R4S0-F1
#
_cell.length_a   1.000
_cell.length_b   1.000
_cell.length_c   1.000
_cell.angle_alpha   90.00
_cell.angle_beta   90.00
_cell.angle_gamma   90.00
#
_symmetry.space_group_name_H-M   'P 1'
#
loop_
_entity.id
_entity.type
_entity.pdbx_description
1 polymer ?
#
loop_
_entity_poly.entity_id
_entity_poly.type
_entity_poly.pdbx_seq_one_letter_code
_entity_poly.pdbx_strand_id
1 'polypeptide(L)' 'MGTKTISLDEEAYELLSGRKQEGESFSDVVKRLSGERSWKEVAGIWASDTTDLAAAIEEGRERSRRRRDRIDERLDRE' A
#
# COMPACT_ATOMS: atom_id res chain seq x y z
N MET A 1 1.08 23.51 17.22
CA MET A 1 0.64 22.31 16.48
C MET A 1 0.38 22.72 15.05
N GLY A 2 1.01 22.08 14.07
CA GLY A 2 0.75 22.37 12.66
C GLY A 2 -0.51 21.65 12.19
N THR A 3 -1.34 22.32 11.42
CA THR A 3 -2.46 21.69 10.70
C THR A 3 -2.01 21.35 9.28
N LYS A 4 -2.52 20.25 8.73
CA LYS A 4 -2.38 19.91 7.33
C LYS A 4 -3.79 19.74 6.76
N THR A 5 -4.04 20.35 5.62
CA THR A 5 -5.29 20.20 4.89
C THR A 5 -5.16 19.03 3.92
N ILE A 6 -6.11 18.11 3.95
CA ILE A 6 -6.22 16.99 3.01
C ILE A 6 -7.61 17.04 2.38
N SER A 7 -7.73 16.64 1.12
CA SER A 7 -9.03 16.46 0.48
C SER A 7 -9.55 15.07 0.81
N LEU A 8 -10.80 15.01 1.26
CA LEU A 8 -11.56 13.77 1.40
C LEU A 8 -12.68 13.76 0.37
N ASP A 9 -13.02 12.58 -0.12
CA ASP A 9 -14.31 12.37 -0.78
C ASP A 9 -15.45 12.53 0.23
N GLU A 10 -16.64 12.79 -0.29
CA GLU A 10 -17.85 13.05 0.50
C GLU A 10 -18.18 11.87 1.43
N GLU A 11 -18.06 10.64 0.93
CA GLU A 11 -18.35 9.42 1.69
C GLU A 11 -17.39 9.26 2.88
N ALA A 12 -16.09 9.46 2.65
CA ALA A 12 -15.09 9.42 3.70
C ALA A 12 -15.33 10.49 4.77
N TYR A 13 -15.74 11.70 4.38
CA TYR A 13 -16.06 12.76 5.34
C TYR A 13 -17.25 12.39 6.22
N GLU A 14 -18.35 11.91 5.62
CA GLU A 14 -19.57 11.51 6.35
C GLU A 14 -19.30 10.35 7.31
N LEU A 15 -18.51 9.36 6.89
CA LEU A 15 -18.12 8.23 7.75
C LEU A 15 -17.31 8.67 8.97
N LEU A 16 -16.42 9.66 8.82
CA LEU A 16 -15.64 10.20 9.93
C LEU A 16 -16.50 11.10 10.83
N SER A 17 -17.36 11.93 10.22
CA SER A 17 -18.30 12.80 10.90
C SER A 17 -19.26 12.03 11.80
N GLY A 18 -19.86 10.95 11.29
CA GLY A 18 -20.79 10.11 12.06
C GLY A 18 -20.15 9.33 13.21
N ARG A 19 -18.81 9.20 13.21
CA ARG A 19 -18.04 8.55 14.28
C ARG A 19 -17.49 9.53 15.32
N LYS A 20 -17.71 10.83 15.14
CA LYS A 20 -17.25 11.89 16.04
C LYS A 20 -18.09 11.89 17.31
N GLN A 21 -17.42 11.86 18.46
CA GLN A 21 -18.09 11.97 19.77
C GLN A 21 -18.29 13.44 20.16
N GLU A 22 -19.18 13.69 21.12
CA GLU A 22 -19.43 15.05 21.63
C GLU A 22 -18.16 15.63 22.26
N GLY A 23 -17.75 16.82 21.82
CA GLY A 23 -16.54 17.49 22.28
C GLY A 23 -15.23 16.99 21.65
N GLU A 24 -15.25 15.99 20.78
CA GLU A 24 -14.06 15.44 20.11
C GLU A 24 -13.64 16.33 18.91
N SER A 25 -12.33 16.58 18.71
CA SER A 25 -11.84 17.22 17.48
C SER A 25 -11.85 16.23 16.31
N PHE A 26 -12.01 16.71 15.08
CA PHE A 26 -11.85 15.87 13.89
C PHE A 26 -10.45 15.24 13.82
N SER A 27 -9.42 15.95 14.30
CA SER A 27 -8.07 15.39 14.42
C SER A 27 -7.99 14.25 15.44
N ASP A 28 -8.80 14.28 16.48
CA ASP A 28 -8.84 13.23 17.51
C ASP A 28 -9.59 12.01 17.00
N VAL A 29 -10.69 12.20 16.25
CA VAL A 29 -11.38 11.13 15.52
C VAL A 29 -10.42 10.40 14.60
N VAL A 30 -9.67 11.15 13.77
CA VAL A 30 -8.69 10.55 12.86
C VAL A 30 -7.64 9.76 13.63
N LYS A 31 -7.05 10.32 14.69
CA LYS A 31 -6.04 9.62 15.51
C LYS A 31 -6.58 8.38 16.22
N ARG A 32 -7.82 8.43 16.73
CA ARG A 32 -8.48 7.32 17.41
C ARG A 32 -8.82 6.19 16.45
N LEU A 33 -9.40 6.53 15.30
CA LEU A 33 -9.74 5.55 14.26
C LEU A 33 -8.49 5.01 13.54
N SER A 34 -7.40 5.77 13.53
CA SER A 34 -6.08 5.34 13.04
C SER A 34 -5.18 4.76 14.14
N GLY A 35 -5.71 4.53 15.35
CA GLY A 35 -4.96 4.05 16.50
C GLY A 35 -4.36 2.65 16.30
N GLU A 36 -3.05 2.57 16.54
CA GLU A 36 -2.18 1.41 16.81
C GLU A 36 -2.19 0.15 15.94
N ARG A 37 -2.97 0.03 14.87
CA ARG A 37 -2.50 -0.86 13.78
C ARG A 37 -1.43 -0.12 13.01
N SER A 38 -0.22 -0.17 13.56
CA SER A 38 0.98 0.13 12.78
C SER A 38 0.82 -0.60 11.45
N TRP A 39 1.06 0.07 10.31
CA TRP A 39 1.13 -0.63 9.03
C TRP A 39 2.12 -1.81 9.08
N LYS A 40 3.02 -1.87 10.09
CA LYS A 40 3.83 -3.05 10.40
C LYS A 40 3.03 -4.28 10.84
N GLU A 41 1.91 -4.13 11.56
CA GLU A 41 1.02 -5.25 11.90
C GLU A 41 0.28 -5.77 10.66
N VAL A 42 -0.14 -4.86 9.76
CA VAL A 42 -0.70 -5.24 8.45
C VAL A 42 0.37 -5.91 7.58
N ALA A 43 1.61 -5.40 7.59
CA ALA A 43 2.74 -6.06 6.94
C ALA A 43 3.04 -7.45 7.52
N GLY A 44 2.80 -7.68 8.81
CA GLY A 44 2.93 -8.98 9.48
C GLY A 44 1.90 -10.01 9.00
N ILE A 45 0.66 -9.59 8.68
CA ILE A 45 -0.36 -10.46 8.08
C ILE A 45 0.08 -10.89 6.68
N TRP A 46 0.60 -9.96 5.90
CA TRP A 46 1.14 -10.25 4.56
C TRP A 46 2.45 -11.01 4.59
N ALA A 47 3.21 -10.99 5.70
CA ALA A 47 4.52 -11.65 5.80
C ALA A 47 4.43 -13.17 5.59
N SER A 48 3.32 -13.80 5.96
CA SER A 48 3.12 -15.23 5.74
C SER A 48 2.81 -15.58 4.28
N ASP A 49 2.03 -14.75 3.58
CA ASP A 49 1.64 -14.95 2.16
C ASP A 49 2.64 -14.34 1.15
N THR A 50 3.57 -13.50 1.59
CA THR A 50 4.49 -12.78 0.68
C THR A 50 5.69 -13.59 0.23
N THR A 51 6.00 -14.72 0.87
CA THR A 51 7.13 -15.56 0.44
C THR A 51 6.88 -16.09 -0.97
N ASP A 52 5.67 -16.61 -1.23
CA ASP A 52 5.27 -17.12 -2.53
C ASP A 52 5.15 -16.00 -3.57
N LEU A 53 4.65 -14.83 -3.15
CA LEU A 53 4.55 -13.66 -4.02
C LEU A 53 5.93 -13.13 -4.42
N ALA A 54 6.88 -13.08 -3.49
CA ALA A 54 8.26 -12.66 -3.75
C ALA A 54 8.95 -13.63 -4.72
N ALA A 55 8.77 -14.93 -4.52
CA ALA A 55 9.26 -15.95 -5.46
C ALA A 55 8.65 -15.77 -6.85
N ALA A 56 7.33 -15.59 -6.94
CA ALA A 56 6.64 -15.39 -8.23
C ALA A 56 7.09 -14.11 -8.96
N ILE A 57 7.33 -13.03 -8.22
CA ILE A 57 7.88 -11.78 -8.78
C ILE A 57 9.29 -12.01 -9.32
N GLU A 58 10.16 -12.70 -8.56
CA GLU A 58 11.53 -12.94 -8.98
C GLU A 58 11.61 -13.88 -10.20
N GLU A 59 10.77 -14.91 -10.23
CA GLU A 59 10.64 -15.80 -11.39
C GLU A 59 10.11 -15.05 -12.62
N GLY A 60 9.19 -14.11 -12.43
CA GLY A 60 8.73 -13.19 -13.47
C GLY A 60 9.87 -12.30 -14.01
N ARG A 61 10.72 -11.78 -13.12
CA ARG A 61 11.89 -10.99 -13.49
C ARG A 61 12.92 -11.80 -14.26
N GLU A 62 13.24 -13.02 -13.83
CA GLU A 62 14.12 -13.93 -14.56
C GLU A 62 13.60 -14.25 -15.96
N ARG A 63 12.31 -14.61 -16.09
CA ARG A 63 11.70 -14.85 -17.40
C ARG A 63 11.79 -13.63 -18.30
N SER A 64 11.61 -12.44 -17.75
CA SER A 64 11.72 -11.19 -18.48
C SER A 64 13.15 -10.92 -18.95
N ARG A 65 14.16 -11.17 -18.11
CA ARG A 65 15.58 -11.07 -18.47
C ARG A 65 15.94 -12.07 -19.57
N ARG A 66 15.64 -13.36 -19.38
CA ARG A 66 15.88 -14.41 -20.39
C ARG A 66 15.23 -14.10 -21.73
N ARG A 67 14.03 -13.49 -21.72
CA ARG A 67 13.35 -13.07 -22.95
C ARG A 67 14.09 -11.91 -23.63
N ARG A 68 14.61 -10.95 -22.86
CA ARG A 68 15.42 -9.85 -23.40
C ARG A 68 16.72 -10.38 -23.99
N ASP A 69 17.46 -11.19 -23.26
CA ASP A 69 18.74 -11.76 -23.73
C ASP A 69 18.56 -12.54 -25.04
N ARG A 70 17.47 -13.31 -25.16
CA ARG A 70 17.14 -14.04 -26.39
C ARG A 70 16.76 -13.13 -27.56
N ILE A 71 16.19 -11.96 -27.28
CA ILE A 71 15.87 -10.96 -28.31
C ILE A 71 17.17 -10.29 -28.77
N ASP A 72 18.04 -9.90 -27.84
CA ASP A 72 19.34 -9.30 -28.13
C ASP A 72 20.23 -10.25 -28.94
N GLU A 73 20.37 -11.52 -28.55
CA GLU A 73 21.11 -12.54 -29.31
C GLU A 73 20.58 -12.75 -30.73
N ARG A 74 19.29 -12.50 -30.96
CA ARG A 74 18.67 -12.65 -32.28
C ARG A 74 18.92 -11.41 -33.15
N LEU A 75 18.99 -10.23 -32.54
CA LEU A 75 19.32 -8.97 -33.21
C LEU A 75 20.82 -8.88 -33.54
N ASP A 76 21.70 -9.41 -32.68
CA ASP A 76 23.16 -9.44 -32.91
C ASP A 76 23.58 -10.42 -34.02
N ARG A 77 22.66 -11.27 -34.51
CA ARG A 77 22.91 -12.28 -35.54
C ARG A 77 22.39 -11.88 -36.93
N GLU A 78 21.77 -10.70 -37.06
CA GLU A 78 21.42 -10.04 -38.35
C GLU A 78 22.46 -8.98 -38.72
#